data_AF-A0A518HWC4-F1
#
_entry.id   AF-A0A518HWC4-F1
#
_cell.length_a   1.000
_cell.length_b   1.000
_cell.length_c   1.000
_cell.angle_alpha   90.00
_cell.angle_beta   90.00
_cell.angle_gamma   90.00
#
_symmetry.space_group_name_H-M   'P 1'
#
loop_
_entity.id
_entity.type
_entity.pdbx_description
1 polymer ?
#
loop_
_entity_poly.entity_id
_entity_poly.type
_entity_poly.pdbx_seq_one_letter_code
_entity_poly.pdbx_strand_id
1 'polypeptide(L)'
;MIFFLRWLSFLWLVSALSVQQTIAQNPPNTLSATEILERACAKYSECKIYTDTGTIVTRFKGNDVQDHARFSTRFRRPNRFHFEFESDFEYELVQDGDKVQSKNSIDDADRKEKNFSSALSSAHAITDGSVSLIAGLLMPDEADRTIRF
;
A
#
# COMPACT_ATOMS: atom_id res chain seq x y z
N MET A 1 32.80 41.95 63.74
CA MET A 1 32.37 42.24 62.35
C MET A 1 31.26 41.26 61.99
N ILE A 2 30.04 41.66 61.64
CA ILE A 2 29.64 42.37 60.39
C ILE A 2 29.96 41.45 59.19
N PHE A 3 29.06 40.97 58.32
CA PHE A 3 27.60 41.11 58.11
C PHE A 3 26.98 39.67 57.90
N PHE A 4 25.72 39.38 57.55
CA PHE A 4 24.55 40.18 57.12
C PHE A 4 23.20 39.56 57.56
N LEU A 5 22.14 39.74 56.76
CA LEU A 5 20.77 39.20 56.86
C LEU A 5 20.28 38.83 55.44
N ARG A 6 19.07 38.25 55.29
CA ARG A 6 18.29 38.01 54.03
C ARG A 6 18.61 36.68 53.30
N TRP A 7 17.67 36.00 52.61
CA TRP A 7 16.25 36.32 52.34
C TRP A 7 15.37 35.07 52.05
N LEU A 8 14.08 35.38 51.87
CA LEU A 8 12.92 34.53 51.51
C LEU A 8 13.14 33.40 50.48
N SER A 9 12.53 32.26 50.81
CA SER A 9 11.44 31.56 50.06
C SER A 9 11.59 31.10 48.60
N PHE A 10 10.74 30.12 48.26
CA PHE A 10 10.45 29.56 46.94
C PHE A 10 11.55 28.71 46.27
N LEU A 11 11.38 27.39 46.38
CA LEU A 11 11.55 26.53 45.20
C LEU A 11 10.48 25.44 45.17
N TRP A 12 9.97 25.19 43.97
CA TRP A 12 8.75 24.41 43.72
C TRP A 12 9.00 22.91 43.82
N LEU A 13 8.13 22.21 44.55
CA LEU A 13 8.04 20.74 44.51
C LEU A 13 6.99 20.34 43.46
N VAL A 14 7.39 20.40 42.18
CA VAL A 14 6.59 19.78 41.10
C VAL A 14 6.92 18.30 41.07
N SER A 15 6.07 17.51 41.73
CA SER A 15 6.09 16.06 41.66
C SER A 15 5.68 15.60 40.26
N ALA A 16 6.61 15.61 39.31
CA ALA A 16 6.41 15.03 37.99
C ALA A 16 6.22 13.51 38.14
N LEU A 17 4.95 13.08 38.09
CA LEU A 17 4.59 11.67 38.05
C LEU A 17 5.11 11.09 36.73
N SER A 18 6.27 10.44 36.77
CA SER A 18 6.87 9.83 35.58
C SER A 18 5.98 8.72 35.07
N VAL A 19 5.33 8.95 33.93
CA VAL A 19 4.66 7.88 33.18
C VAL A 19 5.76 7.03 32.55
N GLN A 20 6.12 5.91 33.18
CA GLN A 20 6.91 4.88 32.51
C GLN A 20 6.08 4.29 31.35
N GLN A 21 6.27 4.83 30.15
CA GLN A 21 5.91 4.11 28.93
C GLN A 21 6.82 2.88 28.84
N THR A 22 6.25 1.71 29.15
CA THR A 22 6.86 0.43 28.80
C THR A 22 6.78 0.27 27.28
N ILE A 23 7.78 0.79 26.57
CA ILE A 23 8.02 0.42 25.18
C ILE A 23 8.31 -1.08 25.20
N ALA A 24 7.39 -1.88 24.66
CA ALA A 24 7.59 -3.31 24.51
C ALA A 24 8.81 -3.53 23.61
N GLN A 25 9.94 -3.94 24.22
CA GLN A 25 11.13 -4.28 23.46
C GLN A 25 10.85 -5.58 22.71
N ASN A 26 10.72 -5.49 21.39
CA ASN A 26 10.70 -6.67 20.53
C ASN A 26 11.97 -7.50 20.79
N PRO A 27 11.88 -8.85 20.80
CA PRO A 27 13.06 -9.70 20.99
C PRO A 27 14.15 -9.38 19.96
N PRO A 28 15.44 -9.49 20.31
CA PRO A 28 16.56 -8.91 19.54
C PRO A 28 16.78 -9.47 18.11
N ASN A 29 15.97 -10.43 17.67
CA ASN A 29 15.99 -11.02 16.32
C ASN A 29 14.65 -10.87 15.58
N THR A 30 13.71 -10.07 16.09
CA THR A 30 12.37 -9.90 15.48
C THR A 30 12.31 -8.58 14.73
N LEU A 31 12.23 -8.65 13.40
CA LEU A 31 12.02 -7.47 12.55
C LEU A 31 10.71 -6.77 12.93
N SER A 32 10.71 -5.45 12.94
CA SER A 32 9.49 -4.66 13.01
C SER A 32 8.65 -4.84 11.74
N ALA A 33 7.33 -4.57 11.85
CA ALA A 33 6.44 -4.60 10.69
C ALA A 33 6.91 -3.65 9.58
N THR A 34 7.42 -2.47 9.94
CA THR A 34 7.99 -1.48 9.01
C THR A 34 9.18 -2.05 8.24
N GLU A 35 10.16 -2.66 8.92
CA GLU A 35 11.31 -3.27 8.25
C GLU A 35 10.92 -4.43 7.31
N ILE A 36 9.86 -5.18 7.65
CA ILE A 36 9.33 -6.24 6.78
C ILE A 36 8.73 -5.64 5.52
N LEU A 37 7.90 -4.59 5.65
CA LEU A 37 7.27 -3.90 4.54
C LEU A 37 8.31 -3.21 3.65
N GLU A 38 9.29 -2.50 4.21
CA GLU A 38 10.38 -1.86 3.48
C GLU A 38 11.20 -2.88 2.67
N ARG A 39 11.54 -4.03 3.27
CA ARG A 39 12.23 -5.13 2.57
C ARG A 39 11.38 -5.73 1.44
N ALA A 40 10.07 -5.85 1.62
CA ALA A 40 9.16 -6.31 0.57
C ALA A 40 9.12 -5.30 -0.59
N CYS A 41 8.86 -4.02 -0.30
CA CYS A 41 8.85 -2.93 -1.27
C CYS A 41 10.15 -2.86 -2.08
N ALA A 42 11.31 -2.96 -1.42
CA ALA A 42 12.61 -2.99 -2.10
C ALA A 42 12.78 -4.20 -3.03
N LYS A 43 12.27 -5.39 -2.64
CA LYS A 43 12.35 -6.58 -3.49
C LYS A 43 11.49 -6.48 -4.74
N TYR A 44 10.27 -5.95 -4.64
CA TYR A 44 9.40 -5.72 -5.79
C TYR A 44 9.88 -4.58 -6.68
N SER A 45 10.43 -3.49 -6.13
CA SER A 45 10.97 -2.39 -6.93
C SER A 45 12.25 -2.79 -7.69
N GLU A 46 13.01 -3.78 -7.23
CA GLU A 46 14.15 -4.36 -7.96
C GLU A 46 13.74 -5.37 -9.06
N CYS A 47 12.51 -5.88 -9.07
CA CYS A 47 12.06 -6.89 -10.06
C CYS A 47 12.13 -6.35 -11.50
N LYS A 48 12.77 -7.13 -12.39
CA LYS A 48 12.83 -6.85 -13.85
C LYS A 48 11.63 -7.42 -14.61
N ILE A 49 11.15 -8.57 -14.15
CA ILE A 49 10.00 -9.32 -14.68
C ILE A 49 9.24 -9.81 -13.45
N TYR A 50 7.91 -9.78 -13.52
CA TYR A 50 7.02 -10.38 -12.53
C TYR A 50 5.81 -10.99 -13.25
N THR A 51 5.35 -12.13 -12.76
CA THR A 51 4.09 -12.75 -13.20
C THR A 51 3.45 -13.43 -12.02
N ASP A 52 2.15 -13.21 -11.82
CA ASP A 52 1.34 -13.96 -10.87
C ASP A 52 -0.08 -14.19 -11.39
N THR A 53 -0.79 -15.07 -10.69
CA THR A 53 -2.21 -15.39 -10.90
C THR A 53 -2.80 -15.74 -9.55
N GLY A 54 -4.03 -15.32 -9.28
CA GLY A 54 -4.69 -15.64 -8.02
C GLY A 54 -6.20 -15.64 -8.08
N THR A 55 -6.79 -16.04 -6.96
CA THR A 55 -8.23 -15.98 -6.71
C THR A 55 -8.47 -15.16 -5.45
N ILE A 56 -9.24 -14.09 -5.59
CA ILE A 56 -9.77 -13.28 -4.50
C ILE A 56 -11.05 -13.94 -4.01
N VAL A 57 -11.20 -14.08 -2.69
CA VAL A 57 -12.40 -14.65 -2.06
C VAL A 57 -12.88 -13.68 -0.99
N THR A 58 -13.96 -12.98 -1.27
CA THR A 58 -14.58 -12.02 -0.34
C THR A 58 -15.67 -12.73 0.44
N ARG A 59 -15.53 -12.79 1.77
CA ARG A 59 -16.51 -13.41 2.67
C ARG A 59 -17.21 -12.36 3.52
N PHE A 60 -18.53 -12.26 3.38
CA PHE A 60 -19.33 -11.32 4.16
C PHE A 60 -19.62 -11.86 5.56
N LYS A 61 -19.44 -11.03 6.59
CA LYS A 61 -19.69 -11.45 7.98
C LYS A 61 -21.19 -11.62 8.23
N GLY A 62 -21.62 -12.84 8.53
CA GLY A 62 -23.02 -13.16 8.82
C GLY A 62 -23.83 -13.61 7.59
N ASN A 63 -23.17 -13.89 6.47
CA ASN A 63 -23.77 -14.51 5.29
C ASN A 63 -22.79 -15.59 4.78
N ASP A 64 -23.30 -16.72 4.27
CA ASP A 64 -22.46 -17.79 3.73
C ASP A 64 -22.03 -17.53 2.26
N VAL A 65 -22.57 -16.47 1.66
CA VAL A 65 -22.16 -15.99 0.32
C VAL A 65 -20.68 -15.59 0.32
N GLN A 66 -19.97 -16.09 -0.70
CA GLN A 66 -18.60 -15.75 -1.01
C GLN A 66 -18.53 -15.27 -2.46
N ASP A 67 -17.99 -14.08 -2.67
CA ASP A 67 -17.70 -13.58 -4.02
C ASP A 67 -16.31 -14.04 -4.43
N HIS A 68 -16.18 -14.45 -5.68
CA HIS A 68 -14.95 -14.99 -6.25
C HIS A 68 -14.54 -14.15 -7.46
N ALA A 69 -13.31 -13.66 -7.45
CA ALA A 69 -12.69 -13.07 -8.63
C ALA A 69 -11.35 -13.75 -8.91
N ARG A 70 -10.99 -13.90 -10.18
CA ARG A 70 -9.65 -14.33 -10.63
C ARG A 70 -8.88 -13.13 -11.14
N PHE A 71 -7.56 -13.16 -11.01
CA PHE A 71 -6.70 -12.14 -11.60
C PHE A 71 -5.41 -12.76 -12.16
N SER A 72 -4.81 -12.05 -13.11
CA SER A 72 -3.44 -12.28 -13.58
C SER A 72 -2.69 -10.96 -13.61
N THR A 73 -1.41 -10.97 -13.22
CA THR A 73 -0.51 -9.82 -13.44
C THR A 73 0.69 -10.28 -14.24
N ARG A 74 1.13 -9.46 -15.19
CA ARG A 74 2.34 -9.64 -15.99
C ARG A 74 3.05 -8.30 -16.09
N PHE A 75 4.30 -8.25 -15.69
CA PHE A 75 5.10 -7.02 -15.65
C PHE A 75 6.51 -7.24 -16.18
N ARG A 76 7.04 -6.24 -16.89
CA ARG A 76 8.43 -6.17 -17.33
C ARG A 76 8.92 -4.72 -17.37
N ARG A 77 10.08 -4.46 -16.76
CA ARG A 77 10.73 -3.15 -16.80
C ARG A 77 11.13 -2.71 -18.22
N PRO A 78 11.19 -1.40 -18.51
CA PRO A 78 10.87 -0.30 -17.58
C PRO A 78 9.35 -0.14 -17.33
N ASN A 79 8.55 -0.14 -18.40
CA ASN A 79 7.15 0.31 -18.41
C ASN A 79 6.26 -0.61 -19.26
N ARG A 80 6.23 -1.91 -18.92
CA ARG A 80 5.23 -2.85 -19.46
C ARG A 80 4.50 -3.53 -18.32
N PHE A 81 3.20 -3.32 -18.25
CA PHE A 81 2.32 -3.89 -17.24
C PHE A 81 1.05 -4.38 -17.91
N HIS A 82 0.58 -5.55 -17.50
CA HIS A 82 -0.70 -6.08 -17.93
C HIS A 82 -1.34 -6.73 -16.71
N PHE A 83 -2.54 -6.30 -16.37
CA PHE A 83 -3.38 -6.89 -15.34
C PHE A 83 -4.73 -7.26 -15.93
N GLU A 84 -5.17 -8.49 -15.65
CA GLU A 84 -6.46 -9.06 -16.02
C GLU A 84 -7.24 -9.38 -14.75
N PHE A 85 -8.54 -9.13 -14.74
CA PHE A 85 -9.44 -9.45 -13.63
C PHE A 85 -10.78 -9.96 -14.15
N GLU A 86 -11.30 -11.02 -13.55
CA GLU A 86 -12.50 -11.74 -13.98
C GLU A 86 -13.36 -12.07 -12.75
N SER A 87 -14.54 -11.48 -12.66
CA SER A 87 -15.59 -11.75 -11.67
C SER A 87 -16.93 -11.96 -12.39
N ASP A 88 -17.99 -11.25 -11.98
CA ASP A 88 -19.24 -11.11 -12.77
C ASP A 88 -19.03 -10.26 -14.04
N PHE A 89 -17.89 -9.58 -14.15
CA PHE A 89 -17.43 -8.85 -15.33
C PHE A 89 -15.92 -9.06 -15.54
N GLU A 90 -15.44 -8.73 -16.72
CA GLU A 90 -14.02 -8.77 -17.09
C GLU A 90 -13.44 -7.34 -17.08
N TYR A 91 -12.20 -7.20 -16.65
CA TYR A 91 -11.43 -5.95 -16.68
C TYR A 91 -9.98 -6.22 -17.11
N GLU A 92 -9.48 -5.40 -18.04
CA GLU A 92 -8.11 -5.45 -18.55
C GLU A 92 -7.46 -4.08 -18.38
N LEU A 93 -6.21 -4.05 -17.91
CA LEU A 93 -5.36 -2.86 -17.86
C LEU A 93 -4.01 -3.18 -18.49
N VAL A 94 -3.71 -2.52 -19.62
CA VAL A 94 -2.47 -2.70 -20.38
C VAL A 94 -1.68 -1.39 -20.45
N GLN A 95 -0.39 -1.49 -20.14
CA GLN A 95 0.63 -0.49 -20.43
C GLN A 95 1.73 -1.13 -21.30
N ASP A 96 2.02 -0.54 -22.45
CA ASP A 96 3.24 -0.83 -23.23
C ASP A 96 3.92 0.47 -23.64
N GLY A 97 5.01 0.80 -22.94
CA GLY A 97 5.67 2.09 -23.09
C GLY A 97 4.85 3.20 -22.44
N ASP A 98 4.66 4.28 -23.18
CA ASP A 98 3.85 5.44 -22.77
C ASP A 98 2.35 5.27 -23.08
N LYS A 99 1.96 4.13 -23.69
CA LYS A 99 0.57 3.84 -24.02
C LYS A 99 -0.08 3.08 -22.87
N VAL A 100 -1.14 3.65 -22.30
CA VAL A 100 -1.96 3.01 -21.26
C VAL A 100 -3.40 2.91 -21.75
N GLN A 101 -3.99 1.73 -21.60
CA GLN A 101 -5.35 1.41 -22.04
C GLN A 101 -6.04 0.56 -20.99
N SER A 102 -7.34 0.76 -20.82
CA SER A 102 -8.18 -0.10 -20.00
C SER A 102 -9.43 -0.54 -20.76
N LYS A 103 -9.90 -1.76 -20.50
CA LYS A 103 -11.14 -2.31 -21.05
C LYS A 103 -11.96 -2.95 -19.94
N ASN A 104 -13.29 -2.91 -20.06
CA ASN A 104 -14.21 -3.62 -19.18
C ASN A 104 -15.35 -4.23 -20.01
N SER A 105 -15.91 -5.36 -19.59
CA SER A 105 -17.00 -6.02 -20.33
C SER A 105 -18.39 -5.37 -20.15
N ILE A 106 -18.53 -4.35 -19.29
CA ILE A 106 -19.83 -3.70 -19.02
C ILE A 106 -20.22 -2.74 -20.16
N ASP A 107 -19.26 -1.97 -20.70
CA ASP A 107 -19.47 -1.11 -21.87
C ASP A 107 -18.67 -1.50 -23.13
N ASP A 108 -17.86 -2.57 -23.05
CA ASP A 108 -17.00 -3.12 -24.12
C ASP A 108 -16.06 -2.08 -24.79
N ALA A 109 -15.89 -0.92 -24.16
CA ALA A 109 -15.21 0.23 -24.74
C ALA A 109 -13.73 0.29 -24.34
N ASP A 110 -12.84 0.29 -25.33
CA ASP A 110 -11.42 0.54 -25.14
C ASP A 110 -11.19 2.00 -24.68
N ARG A 111 -10.81 2.18 -23.41
CA ARG A 111 -10.49 3.49 -22.86
C ARG A 111 -9.00 3.77 -23.01
N LYS A 112 -8.67 4.91 -23.64
CA LYS A 112 -7.30 5.44 -23.63
C LYS A 112 -7.08 6.26 -22.37
N GLU A 113 -6.18 5.78 -21.53
CA GLU A 113 -5.88 6.39 -20.23
C GLU A 113 -4.81 7.46 -20.38
N LYS A 114 -4.84 8.49 -19.52
CA LYS A 114 -3.90 9.62 -19.61
C LYS A 114 -2.47 9.24 -19.21
N ASN A 115 -2.34 8.33 -18.25
CA ASN A 115 -1.10 7.82 -17.68
C ASN A 115 -1.43 6.59 -16.81
N PHE A 116 -0.40 5.93 -16.26
CA PHE A 116 -0.61 4.72 -15.46
C PHE A 116 -1.40 4.97 -14.16
N SER A 117 -1.10 6.03 -13.39
CA SER A 117 -1.84 6.37 -12.16
C SER A 117 -3.35 6.61 -12.39
N SER A 118 -3.73 7.27 -13.49
CA SER A 118 -5.12 7.43 -13.94
C SER A 118 -5.78 6.07 -14.14
N ALA A 119 -5.14 5.20 -14.91
CA ALA A 119 -5.65 3.87 -15.20
C ALA A 119 -5.75 2.99 -13.96
N LEU A 120 -4.76 3.07 -13.07
CA LEU A 120 -4.74 2.34 -11.81
C LEU A 120 -5.85 2.81 -10.86
N SER A 121 -6.19 4.11 -10.89
CA SER A 121 -7.31 4.67 -10.13
C SER A 121 -8.66 4.17 -10.66
N SER A 122 -8.84 4.12 -11.99
CA SER A 122 -10.00 3.50 -12.63
C SER A 122 -10.12 2.01 -12.26
N ALA A 123 -9.01 1.28 -12.35
CA ALA A 123 -8.93 -0.15 -12.04
C ALA A 123 -9.23 -0.42 -10.55
N HIS A 124 -8.71 0.40 -9.63
CA HIS A 124 -8.91 0.25 -8.18
C HIS A 124 -10.40 0.22 -7.81
N ALA A 125 -11.20 1.14 -8.36
CA ALA A 125 -12.64 1.23 -8.10
C ALA A 125 -13.43 0.03 -8.63
N ILE A 126 -12.86 -0.72 -9.58
CA ILE A 126 -13.49 -1.86 -10.25
C ILE A 126 -13.04 -3.19 -9.59
N THR A 127 -11.77 -3.32 -9.22
CA THR A 127 -11.15 -4.59 -8.79
C THR A 127 -11.06 -4.73 -7.26
N ASP A 128 -11.85 -3.96 -6.52
CA ASP A 128 -11.77 -3.78 -5.06
C ASP A 128 -10.32 -3.52 -4.56
N GLY A 129 -9.60 -2.66 -5.30
CA GLY A 129 -8.21 -2.29 -5.03
C GLY A 129 -7.14 -3.35 -5.25
N SER A 130 -7.49 -4.58 -5.62
CA SER A 130 -6.55 -5.71 -5.79
C SER A 130 -5.37 -5.39 -6.73
N VAL A 131 -5.66 -4.74 -7.86
CA VAL A 131 -4.66 -4.28 -8.85
C VAL A 131 -3.60 -3.34 -8.24
N SER A 132 -3.99 -2.48 -7.30
CA SER A 132 -3.13 -1.43 -6.77
C SER A 132 -1.99 -1.99 -5.92
N LEU A 133 -2.23 -3.07 -5.16
CA LEU A 133 -1.25 -3.67 -4.28
C LEU A 133 0.03 -4.07 -5.02
N ILE A 134 -0.10 -4.86 -6.10
CA ILE A 134 1.04 -5.33 -6.89
C ILE A 134 1.58 -4.23 -7.81
N ALA A 135 0.70 -3.44 -8.45
CA ALA A 135 1.13 -2.33 -9.30
C ALA A 135 1.98 -1.29 -8.56
N GLY A 136 1.58 -0.89 -7.34
CA GLY A 136 2.30 0.08 -6.53
C GLY A 136 3.65 -0.44 -6.00
N LEU A 137 3.80 -1.75 -5.82
CA LEU A 137 5.06 -2.38 -5.45
C LEU A 137 6.03 -2.50 -6.64
N LEU A 138 5.51 -2.79 -7.84
CA LEU A 138 6.31 -2.96 -9.06
C LEU A 138 6.68 -1.63 -9.73
N MET A 139 5.79 -0.62 -9.70
CA MET A 139 5.98 0.66 -10.39
C MET A 139 5.70 1.85 -9.43
N PRO A 140 6.45 1.97 -8.33
CA PRO A 140 6.17 2.93 -7.24
C PRO A 140 6.28 4.40 -7.63
N ASP A 141 6.97 4.71 -8.74
CA ASP A 141 7.10 6.07 -9.27
C ASP A 141 6.00 6.41 -10.30
N GLU A 142 5.26 5.41 -10.80
CA GLU A 142 4.18 5.56 -11.79
C GLU A 142 2.78 5.45 -11.18
N ALA A 143 2.64 4.72 -10.07
CA ALA A 143 1.36 4.46 -9.41
C ALA A 143 0.81 5.64 -8.58
N ASP A 144 1.68 6.60 -8.24
CA ASP A 144 1.54 7.56 -7.13
C ASP A 144 1.48 6.89 -5.73
N ARG A 145 2.19 7.45 -4.74
CA ARG A 145 2.50 6.78 -3.46
C ARG A 145 1.37 6.86 -2.43
N THR A 146 0.15 6.59 -2.86
CA THR A 146 -1.05 6.64 -2.01
C THR A 146 -1.28 5.34 -1.23
N ILE A 147 -0.57 4.26 -1.55
CA ILE A 147 -0.50 3.07 -0.68
C ILE A 147 0.42 3.37 0.51
N ARG A 148 -0.16 4.02 1.52
CA ARG A 148 0.43 4.16 2.84
C ARG A 148 -0.06 3.03 3.73
N PHE A 149 0.86 2.17 4.15
CA PHE A 149 0.67 1.24 5.26
C PHE A 149 0.76 1.99 6.60
#